data_AF-A0A355E6P8-F1
#
_entry.id   AF-A0A355E6P8-F1
#
_cell.length_a   1.000
_cell.length_b   1.000
_cell.length_c   1.000
_cell.angle_alpha   90.00
_cell.angle_beta   90.00
_cell.angle_gamma   90.00
#
_symmetry.space_group_name_H-M   'P 1'
#
loop_
_entity.id
_entity.type
_entity.pdbx_description
1 polymer ?
#
loop_
_entity_poly.entity_id
_entity_poly.type
_entity_poly.pdbx_seq_one_letter_code
_entity_poly.pdbx_strand_id
1 'polypeptide(L)'
;MTAGDWTPAFAGVTAGDWTPAFAGVTAGDWTPAFAGVTAGDWTPAFAGVTAGDWTPAFAGVTAGDWTPAFAGVTNAIGLMTLGGTMPGKFDHIEAHVSDIPKYCAFLKVIFEGGAYEVISASGTSMFASPEGLRIEVKAKKTAAAPASSGFCNPCLRRPGAEEFIAKTLGLAIEEAVDSPQGRVYFFLDHEGVRWHIKDFA
;
A
#
# COMPACT_ATOMS: atom_id res chain seq x y z
N MET A 1 16.98 26.48 -7.73
CA MET A 1 16.10 25.95 -6.66
C MET A 1 14.98 26.95 -6.47
N THR A 2 13.75 26.57 -6.79
CA THR A 2 12.55 27.31 -6.40
C THR A 2 11.98 26.61 -5.16
N ALA A 3 11.68 27.39 -4.11
CA ALA A 3 11.09 26.89 -2.87
C ALA A 3 9.62 27.30 -2.83
N GLY A 4 8.71 26.33 -2.64
CA GLY A 4 7.26 26.51 -2.59
C GLY A 4 6.50 25.62 -3.58
N ASP A 5 5.22 25.37 -3.29
CA ASP A 5 4.34 24.56 -4.14
C ASP A 5 4.06 25.29 -5.47
N TRP A 6 4.17 24.56 -6.58
CA TRP A 6 4.04 25.16 -7.92
C TRP A 6 2.97 24.45 -8.74
N THR A 7 1.96 25.22 -9.17
CA THR A 7 0.80 24.73 -9.93
C THR A 7 0.69 25.50 -11.25
N PRO A 8 1.29 25.02 -12.35
CA PRO A 8 1.01 25.55 -13.67
C PRO A 8 -0.36 25.00 -14.11
N ALA A 9 -1.32 25.89 -14.37
CA ALA A 9 -2.67 25.54 -14.77
C ALA A 9 -2.99 26.08 -16.17
N PHE A 10 -3.56 25.24 -17.04
CA PHE A 10 -4.13 25.67 -18.32
C PHE A 10 -5.61 25.23 -18.41
N ALA A 11 -6.47 26.13 -18.90
CA ALA A 11 -7.87 25.83 -19.18
C ALA A 11 -8.26 26.24 -20.61
N GLY A 12 -8.81 25.31 -21.40
CA GLY A 12 -9.18 25.58 -22.80
C GLY A 12 -9.51 24.33 -23.62
N VAL A 13 -9.83 24.54 -24.91
CA VAL A 13 -10.01 23.46 -25.89
C VAL A 13 -8.81 23.48 -26.84
N THR A 14 -8.11 22.36 -26.96
CA THR A 14 -6.95 22.21 -27.84
C THR A 14 -7.22 21.14 -28.90
N ALA A 15 -6.77 21.40 -30.14
CA ALA A 15 -6.78 20.44 -31.24
C ALA A 15 -5.33 20.09 -31.60
N GLY A 16 -4.99 18.80 -31.61
CA GLY A 16 -3.62 18.29 -31.76
C GLY A 16 -2.95 17.91 -30.44
N ASP A 17 -1.79 17.25 -30.55
CA ASP A 17 -1.04 16.74 -29.40
C ASP A 17 -0.43 17.87 -28.57
N TRP A 18 -0.49 17.76 -27.25
CA TRP A 18 -0.01 18.79 -26.32
C TRP A 18 0.92 18.22 -25.25
N THR A 19 2.13 18.78 -25.18
CA THR A 19 3.21 18.32 -24.30
C THR A 19 3.75 19.47 -23.44
N PRO A 20 3.18 19.75 -22.26
CA PRO A 20 3.78 20.69 -21.33
C PRO A 20 4.99 20.03 -20.65
N ALA A 21 6.16 20.65 -20.75
CA ALA A 21 7.40 20.11 -20.19
C ALA A 21 8.01 21.07 -19.16
N PHE A 22 8.46 20.53 -18.02
CA PHE A 22 9.26 21.25 -17.04
C PHE A 22 10.55 20.48 -16.71
N ALA A 23 11.67 21.21 -16.60
CA ALA A 23 12.95 20.67 -16.19
C ALA A 23 13.57 21.52 -15.07
N GLY A 24 13.91 20.91 -13.93
CA GLY A 24 14.48 21.64 -12.78
C GLY A 24 14.53 20.86 -11.46
N VAL A 25 15.02 21.52 -10.40
CA VAL A 25 15.03 20.98 -9.02
C VAL A 25 14.11 21.83 -8.16
N THR A 26 13.07 21.20 -7.61
CA THR A 26 12.04 21.85 -6.79
C THR A 26 12.05 21.34 -5.35
N ALA A 27 11.83 22.25 -4.40
CA ALA A 27 11.55 21.93 -3.01
C ALA A 27 10.10 22.36 -2.71
N GLY A 28 9.19 21.38 -2.64
CA GLY A 28 7.74 21.57 -2.56
C GLY A 28 6.99 20.64 -3.53
N ASP A 29 5.67 20.60 -3.41
CA ASP A 29 4.82 19.75 -4.26
C ASP A 29 4.67 20.37 -5.66
N TRP A 30 4.67 19.52 -6.69
CA TRP A 30 4.54 19.94 -8.09
C TRP A 30 3.30 19.31 -8.72
N THR A 31 2.34 20.16 -9.09
CA THR A 31 1.05 19.73 -9.64
C THR A 31 0.74 20.44 -10.95
N PRO A 32 1.09 19.88 -12.12
CA PRO A 32 0.64 20.42 -13.39
C PRO A 32 -0.83 20.06 -13.58
N ALA A 33 -1.66 21.05 -13.88
CA ALA A 33 -3.09 20.88 -14.04
C ALA A 33 -3.55 21.33 -15.43
N PHE A 34 -4.29 20.47 -16.13
CA PHE A 34 -5.04 20.86 -17.33
C PHE A 34 -6.53 20.62 -17.11
N ALA A 35 -7.36 21.62 -17.42
CA ALA A 35 -8.81 21.52 -17.37
C ALA A 35 -9.43 21.90 -18.73
N GLY A 36 -9.91 20.93 -19.52
CA GLY A 36 -10.28 21.21 -20.92
C GLY A 36 -10.70 20.00 -21.76
N VAL A 37 -10.92 20.22 -23.05
CA VAL A 37 -11.18 19.14 -24.02
C VAL A 37 -10.03 19.11 -25.02
N THR A 38 -9.39 17.95 -25.17
CA THR A 38 -8.26 17.77 -26.11
C THR A 38 -8.67 16.80 -27.21
N ALA A 39 -8.59 17.24 -28.47
CA ALA A 39 -8.70 16.38 -29.64
C ALA A 39 -7.28 16.02 -30.15
N GLY A 40 -6.57 15.21 -29.37
CA GLY A 40 -5.17 14.81 -29.56
C GLY A 40 -4.58 14.19 -28.28
N ASP A 41 -3.33 13.73 -28.33
CA ASP A 41 -2.65 13.13 -27.18
C ASP A 41 -2.19 14.19 -26.18
N TRP A 42 -2.22 13.87 -24.89
CA TRP A 42 -1.80 14.77 -23.81
C TRP A 42 -0.68 14.14 -22.99
N THR A 43 0.52 14.74 -23.03
CA THR A 43 1.74 14.18 -22.40
C THR A 43 2.42 15.20 -21.48
N PRO A 44 2.09 15.27 -20.18
CA PRO A 44 2.82 16.12 -19.25
C PRO A 44 4.16 15.47 -18.94
N ALA A 45 5.24 16.22 -19.10
CA ALA A 45 6.59 15.74 -18.89
C ALA A 45 7.30 16.52 -17.77
N PHE A 46 7.86 15.80 -16.80
CA PHE A 46 8.77 16.38 -15.81
C PHE A 46 10.11 15.62 -15.81
N ALA A 47 11.21 16.37 -15.88
CA ALA A 47 12.56 15.85 -15.79
C ALA A 47 13.35 16.61 -14.70
N GLY A 48 13.63 15.97 -13.56
CA GLY A 48 14.19 16.69 -12.42
C GLY A 48 14.22 15.91 -11.11
N VAL A 49 14.54 16.61 -10.01
CA VAL A 49 14.52 16.06 -8.64
C VAL A 49 13.50 16.85 -7.82
N THR A 50 12.54 16.17 -7.23
CA THR A 50 11.55 16.77 -6.31
C THR A 50 11.80 16.26 -4.88
N ALA A 51 11.79 17.18 -3.92
CA ALA A 51 11.77 16.81 -2.50
C ALA A 51 10.34 16.60 -1.94
N GLY A 52 9.31 16.94 -2.73
CA GLY A 52 7.89 16.74 -2.45
C GLY A 52 7.19 15.91 -3.54
N ASP A 53 5.85 15.86 -3.48
CA ASP A 53 5.02 15.00 -4.32
C ASP A 53 4.96 15.51 -5.77
N TRP A 54 4.92 14.56 -6.71
CA TRP A 54 4.68 14.82 -8.13
C TRP A 54 3.31 14.26 -8.52
N THR A 55 2.35 15.14 -8.80
CA THR A 55 0.97 14.73 -9.09
C THR A 55 0.47 15.36 -10.39
N PRO A 56 0.50 14.65 -11.52
CA PRO A 56 -0.09 15.15 -12.75
C PRO A 56 -1.62 15.10 -12.64
N ALA A 57 -2.28 16.24 -12.87
CA ALA A 57 -3.74 16.35 -12.84
C ALA A 57 -4.29 16.72 -14.21
N PHE A 58 -5.25 15.93 -14.70
CA PHE A 58 -6.05 16.25 -15.88
C PHE A 58 -7.52 16.16 -15.52
N ALA A 59 -8.30 17.17 -15.90
CA ALA A 59 -9.74 17.21 -15.70
C ALA A 59 -10.41 17.59 -17.03
N GLY A 60 -10.81 16.59 -17.81
CA GLY A 60 -11.22 16.82 -19.19
C GLY A 60 -11.65 15.57 -19.95
N VAL A 61 -11.97 15.76 -21.23
CA VAL A 61 -12.23 14.67 -22.18
C VAL A 61 -11.10 14.68 -23.22
N THR A 62 -10.32 13.60 -23.31
CA THR A 62 -9.40 13.37 -24.42
C THR A 62 -10.05 12.45 -25.45
N ALA A 63 -9.90 12.78 -26.73
CA ALA A 63 -10.18 11.85 -27.82
C ALA A 63 -8.93 11.01 -28.22
N GLY A 64 -7.77 11.29 -27.61
CA GLY A 64 -6.49 10.58 -27.75
C GLY A 64 -5.94 10.09 -26.40
N ASP A 65 -4.70 9.60 -26.40
CA ASP A 65 -4.06 8.96 -25.26
C ASP A 65 -3.57 9.99 -24.20
N TRP A 66 -3.64 9.57 -22.94
CA TRP A 66 -3.18 10.33 -21.78
C TRP A 66 -1.97 9.62 -21.16
N THR A 67 -0.78 10.21 -21.26
CA THR A 67 0.47 9.57 -20.83
C THR A 67 1.32 10.51 -19.99
N PRO A 68 1.32 10.38 -18.65
CA PRO A 68 2.25 11.11 -17.80
C PRO A 68 3.67 10.54 -17.94
N ALA A 69 4.65 11.42 -18.17
CA ALA A 69 6.06 11.06 -18.23
C ALA A 69 6.85 11.74 -17.10
N PHE A 70 7.37 10.94 -16.16
CA PHE A 70 8.26 11.42 -15.10
C PHE A 70 9.63 10.74 -15.24
N ALA A 71 10.69 11.54 -15.33
CA ALA A 71 12.07 11.08 -15.34
C ALA A 71 12.84 11.79 -14.21
N GLY A 72 12.84 11.19 -13.01
CA GLY A 72 13.40 11.82 -11.81
C GLY A 72 13.44 10.90 -10.59
N VAL A 73 13.83 11.45 -9.44
CA VAL A 73 13.85 10.78 -8.13
C VAL A 73 12.89 11.52 -7.20
N THR A 74 11.92 10.82 -6.60
CA THR A 74 11.01 11.35 -5.56
C THR A 74 11.22 10.61 -4.24
N ASN A 75 10.91 11.28 -3.12
CA ASN A 75 10.87 10.66 -1.79
C ASN A 75 9.44 10.25 -1.36
N ALA A 76 8.47 10.22 -2.27
CA ALA A 76 7.06 9.95 -1.99
C ALA A 76 6.33 9.23 -3.14
N ILE A 77 5.20 8.58 -2.80
CA ILE A 77 4.37 7.72 -3.67
C ILE A 77 3.66 8.52 -4.76
N GLY A 78 4.07 8.34 -6.03
CA GLY A 78 3.38 8.92 -7.18
C GLY A 78 2.01 8.28 -7.41
N LEU A 79 0.93 9.06 -7.30
CA LEU A 79 -0.43 8.63 -7.62
C LEU A 79 -0.81 9.10 -9.04
N MET A 80 -1.02 8.16 -9.95
CA MET A 80 -1.58 8.44 -11.29
C MET A 80 -3.11 8.47 -11.24
N THR A 81 -3.73 9.44 -11.91
CA THR A 81 -5.17 9.37 -12.22
C THR A 81 -5.41 9.70 -13.70
N LEU A 82 -5.73 8.68 -14.54
CA LEU A 82 -6.87 8.64 -15.49
C LEU A 82 -6.71 7.63 -16.66
N GLY A 83 -7.83 6.96 -17.01
CA GLY A 83 -8.21 6.64 -18.39
C GLY A 83 -7.80 5.30 -19.05
N GLY A 84 -6.72 4.64 -18.63
CA GLY A 84 -6.22 3.39 -19.26
C GLY A 84 -6.61 2.10 -18.52
N THR A 85 -6.52 0.95 -19.20
CA THR A 85 -6.72 -0.39 -18.60
C THR A 85 -5.88 -0.51 -17.33
N MET A 86 -6.53 -0.56 -16.17
CA MET A 86 -5.83 -0.51 -14.89
C MET A 86 -4.91 -1.74 -14.75
N PRO A 87 -3.62 -1.56 -14.38
CA PRO A 87 -2.79 -2.69 -13.98
C PRO A 87 -3.45 -3.40 -12.80
N GLY A 88 -3.22 -4.71 -12.67
CA GLY A 88 -3.72 -5.48 -11.54
C GLY A 88 -3.33 -4.80 -10.22
N LYS A 89 -4.33 -4.36 -9.46
CA LYS A 89 -4.12 -3.79 -8.12
C LYS A 89 -4.03 -4.93 -7.12
N PHE A 90 -3.10 -4.84 -6.18
CA PHE A 90 -3.14 -5.70 -5.01
C PHE A 90 -4.44 -5.42 -4.25
N ASP A 91 -5.29 -6.42 -4.11
CA ASP A 91 -6.60 -6.23 -3.50
C ASP A 91 -6.57 -6.61 -2.01
N HIS A 92 -6.33 -7.88 -1.70
CA HIS A 92 -6.28 -8.42 -0.34
C HIS A 92 -5.49 -9.73 -0.30
N ILE A 93 -5.18 -10.19 0.92
CA ILE A 93 -4.70 -11.54 1.23
C ILE A 93 -5.86 -12.38 1.76
N GLU A 94 -6.00 -13.63 1.33
CA GLU A 94 -6.98 -14.54 1.91
C GLU A 94 -6.38 -15.37 3.05
N ALA A 95 -7.09 -15.46 4.18
CA ALA A 95 -6.76 -16.30 5.31
C ALA A 95 -7.93 -17.23 5.64
N HIS A 96 -7.67 -18.54 5.73
CA HIS A 96 -8.67 -19.53 6.09
C HIS A 96 -8.48 -19.95 7.55
N VAL A 97 -9.50 -19.72 8.38
CA VAL A 97 -9.39 -19.87 9.85
C VAL A 97 -10.52 -20.72 10.43
N SER A 98 -10.29 -21.26 11.61
CA SER A 98 -11.27 -22.02 12.39
C SER A 98 -12.30 -21.14 13.11
N ASP A 99 -11.89 -19.95 13.54
CA ASP A 99 -12.72 -18.99 14.29
C ASP A 99 -12.44 -17.57 13.78
N ILE A 100 -13.39 -17.04 13.00
CA ILE A 100 -13.24 -15.74 12.33
C ILE A 100 -13.20 -14.58 13.33
N PRO A 101 -14.16 -14.42 14.26
CA PRO A 101 -14.08 -13.36 15.26
C PRO A 101 -12.78 -13.38 16.06
N LYS A 102 -12.33 -14.56 16.51
CA LYS A 102 -11.07 -14.70 17.26
C LYS A 102 -9.88 -14.28 16.42
N TYR A 103 -9.82 -14.71 15.15
CA TYR A 103 -8.71 -14.36 14.28
C TYR A 103 -8.71 -12.87 13.92
N CYS A 104 -9.86 -12.26 13.64
CA CYS A 104 -9.97 -10.82 13.42
C CYS A 104 -9.56 -10.01 14.67
N ALA A 105 -9.89 -10.49 15.88
CA ALA A 105 -9.42 -9.88 17.12
C ALA A 105 -7.88 -9.98 17.25
N PHE A 106 -7.29 -11.14 16.94
CA PHE A 106 -5.84 -11.31 16.86
C PHE A 106 -5.20 -10.34 15.86
N LEU A 107 -5.74 -10.23 14.64
CA LEU A 107 -5.26 -9.28 13.63
C LEU A 107 -5.28 -7.84 14.14
N LYS A 108 -6.36 -7.45 14.83
CA LYS A 108 -6.46 -6.11 15.42
C LYS A 108 -5.38 -5.83 16.47
N VAL A 109 -5.00 -6.82 17.26
CA VAL A 109 -3.95 -6.67 18.28
C VAL A 109 -2.56 -6.66 17.63
N ILE A 110 -2.26 -7.61 16.73
CA ILE A 110 -0.93 -7.73 16.12
C ILE A 110 -0.58 -6.55 15.21
N PHE A 111 -1.58 -5.96 14.54
CA PHE A 111 -1.42 -4.74 13.74
C PHE A 111 -1.66 -3.46 14.55
N GLU A 112 -1.78 -3.56 15.89
CA GLU A 112 -1.93 -2.43 16.82
C GLU A 112 -3.06 -1.46 16.41
N GLY A 113 -4.17 -2.01 15.88
CA GLY A 113 -5.30 -1.24 15.38
C GLY A 113 -5.99 -1.89 14.19
N GLY A 114 -6.68 -1.07 13.40
CA GLY A 114 -7.44 -1.51 12.25
C GLY A 114 -8.91 -1.79 12.57
N ALA A 115 -9.64 -2.12 11.51
CA ALA A 115 -11.07 -2.36 11.55
C ALA A 115 -11.39 -3.65 10.79
N TYR A 116 -12.43 -4.35 11.23
CA TYR A 116 -13.00 -5.43 10.45
C TYR A 116 -14.52 -5.38 10.51
N GLU A 117 -15.13 -5.87 9.45
CA GLU A 117 -16.56 -6.07 9.36
C GLU A 117 -16.83 -7.51 8.96
N VAL A 118 -17.78 -8.15 9.64
CA VAL A 118 -18.26 -9.49 9.26
C VAL A 118 -19.23 -9.31 8.10
N ILE A 119 -18.77 -9.64 6.90
CA ILE A 119 -19.43 -9.33 5.63
C ILE A 119 -20.63 -10.25 5.37
N SER A 120 -20.62 -11.50 5.86
CA SER A 120 -21.72 -12.43 5.57
C SER A 120 -21.97 -13.50 6.63
N ALA A 121 -23.21 -14.03 6.62
CA ALA A 121 -23.64 -15.16 7.44
C ALA A 121 -22.91 -16.48 7.13
N SER A 122 -22.24 -16.59 5.97
CA SER A 122 -21.44 -17.75 5.60
C SER A 122 -20.04 -17.76 6.21
N GLY A 123 -19.71 -16.78 7.06
CA GLY A 123 -18.40 -16.71 7.71
C GLY A 123 -17.32 -16.15 6.80
N THR A 124 -17.50 -14.89 6.38
CA THR A 124 -16.44 -14.08 5.76
C THR A 124 -16.34 -12.76 6.48
N SER A 125 -15.12 -12.29 6.74
CA SER A 125 -14.81 -10.99 7.32
C SER A 125 -13.69 -10.33 6.53
N MET A 126 -13.69 -9.01 6.41
CA MET A 126 -12.56 -8.26 5.85
C MET A 126 -11.91 -7.46 6.96
N PHE A 127 -10.62 -7.71 7.22
CA PHE A 127 -9.80 -6.90 8.10
C PHE A 127 -8.98 -5.89 7.29
N ALA A 128 -8.95 -4.63 7.73
CA ALA A 128 -8.09 -3.59 7.22
C ALA A 128 -7.17 -3.09 8.34
N SER A 129 -5.85 -3.17 8.12
CA SER A 129 -4.84 -2.63 9.04
C SER A 129 -4.80 -1.09 8.97
N PRO A 130 -4.19 -0.41 9.95
CA PRO A 130 -3.97 1.04 9.90
C PRO A 130 -3.21 1.53 8.66
N GLU A 131 -2.35 0.66 8.10
CA GLU A 131 -1.50 0.96 6.94
C GLU A 131 -2.15 0.54 5.60
N GLY A 132 -3.40 0.07 5.62
CA GLY A 132 -4.15 -0.28 4.42
C GLY A 132 -3.95 -1.70 3.90
N LEU A 133 -3.26 -2.58 4.64
CA LEU A 133 -3.24 -4.00 4.33
C LEU A 133 -4.64 -4.59 4.54
N ARG A 134 -5.15 -5.30 3.53
CA ARG A 134 -6.45 -5.97 3.59
C ARG A 134 -6.30 -7.48 3.66
N ILE A 135 -7.00 -8.10 4.60
CA ILE A 135 -7.03 -9.55 4.80
C ILE A 135 -8.48 -10.02 4.79
N GLU A 136 -8.86 -10.81 3.80
CA GLU A 136 -10.15 -11.51 3.76
C GLU A 136 -10.04 -12.80 4.58
N VAL A 137 -10.80 -12.85 5.68
CA VAL A 137 -10.82 -13.97 6.62
C VAL A 137 -12.04 -14.84 6.33
N LYS A 138 -11.82 -16.10 5.96
CA LYS A 138 -12.86 -17.07 5.62
C LYS A 138 -12.81 -18.28 6.55
N ALA A 139 -13.96 -18.89 6.78
CA ALA A 139 -14.01 -20.18 7.48
C ALA A 139 -13.27 -21.25 6.67
N LYS A 140 -12.40 -22.01 7.32
CA LYS A 140 -11.70 -23.14 6.70
C LYS A 140 -12.69 -24.23 6.29
N LYS A 141 -12.50 -24.79 5.10
CA LYS A 141 -13.31 -25.91 4.58
C LYS A 141 -12.84 -27.28 5.08
N THR A 142 -11.61 -27.36 5.58
CA THR A 142 -10.98 -28.60 6.05
C THR A 142 -10.26 -28.35 7.39
N ALA A 143 -10.09 -29.39 8.18
CA ALA A 143 -9.41 -29.30 9.48
C ALA A 143 -7.89 -29.40 9.38
N ALA A 144 -7.33 -29.72 8.20
CA ALA A 144 -5.91 -29.87 8.01
C ALA A 144 -5.16 -28.54 8.22
N ALA A 145 -3.94 -28.63 8.74
CA ALA A 145 -3.06 -27.47 8.88
C ALA A 145 -2.76 -26.84 7.50
N PRO A 146 -2.42 -25.55 7.45
CA PRO A 146 -2.04 -24.89 6.21
C PRO A 146 -0.88 -25.65 5.54
N ALA A 147 -1.03 -25.96 4.25
CA ALA A 147 0.10 -26.41 3.44
C ALA A 147 1.09 -25.25 3.24
N SER A 148 2.35 -25.56 2.89
CA SER A 148 3.31 -24.52 2.52
C SER A 148 2.76 -23.71 1.33
N SER A 149 2.63 -22.40 1.52
CA SER A 149 2.01 -21.48 0.55
C SER A 149 2.99 -20.96 -0.51
N GLY A 150 4.27 -21.34 -0.42
CA GLY A 150 5.36 -20.74 -1.22
C GLY A 150 5.74 -19.32 -0.79
N PHE A 151 4.89 -18.63 -0.02
CA PHE A 151 5.24 -17.42 0.72
C PHE A 151 6.02 -17.78 1.98
N CYS A 152 6.99 -16.93 2.34
CA CYS A 152 7.65 -17.03 3.63
C CYS A 152 6.69 -16.63 4.76
N ASN A 153 7.09 -16.90 6.00
CA ASN A 153 6.39 -16.52 7.22
C ASN A 153 6.12 -15.01 7.26
N PRO A 154 4.91 -14.55 7.64
CA PRO A 154 4.64 -13.14 7.85
C PRO A 154 5.65 -12.48 8.80
N CYS A 155 6.07 -11.26 8.47
CA CYS A 155 7.10 -10.51 9.18
C CYS A 155 6.53 -9.16 9.64
N LEU A 156 6.68 -8.85 10.93
CA LEU A 156 6.49 -7.50 11.46
C LEU A 156 7.79 -6.94 12.03
N ARG A 157 7.80 -5.64 12.24
CA ARG A 157 8.93 -4.89 12.78
C ARG A 157 8.43 -3.94 13.87
N ARG A 158 8.88 -4.10 15.12
CA ARG A 158 8.53 -3.17 16.23
C ARG A 158 9.51 -3.27 17.40
N PRO A 159 9.69 -2.20 18.21
CA PRO A 159 10.44 -2.26 19.46
C PRO A 159 9.72 -3.08 20.52
N GLY A 160 10.46 -3.80 21.37
CA GLY A 160 9.91 -4.55 22.50
C GLY A 160 9.07 -5.75 22.06
N ALA A 161 9.56 -6.48 21.05
CA ALA A 161 8.84 -7.56 20.40
C ALA A 161 8.54 -8.73 21.35
N GLU A 162 9.50 -9.08 22.22
CA GLU A 162 9.35 -10.18 23.19
C GLU A 162 8.17 -9.95 24.13
N GLU A 163 8.12 -8.78 24.77
CA GLU A 163 7.05 -8.44 25.71
C GLU A 163 5.69 -8.38 25.02
N PHE A 164 5.64 -7.85 23.81
CA PHE A 164 4.40 -7.78 23.04
C PHE A 164 3.86 -9.16 22.67
N ILE A 165 4.72 -10.08 22.23
CA ILE A 165 4.28 -11.46 21.94
C ILE A 165 3.79 -12.13 23.22
N ALA A 166 4.57 -12.06 24.29
CA ALA A 166 4.28 -12.78 25.53
C ALA A 166 3.09 -12.20 26.31
N LYS A 167 2.96 -10.87 26.38
CA LYS A 167 1.97 -10.19 27.23
C LYS A 167 0.80 -9.60 26.47
N THR A 168 1.02 -9.04 25.28
CA THR A 168 -0.05 -8.38 24.50
C THR A 168 -0.79 -9.38 23.63
N LEU A 169 -0.07 -10.22 22.88
CA LEU A 169 -0.67 -11.31 22.11
C LEU A 169 -1.01 -12.53 22.98
N GLY A 170 -0.29 -12.71 24.09
CA GLY A 170 -0.46 -13.88 24.96
C GLY A 170 -0.06 -15.18 24.28
N LEU A 171 0.93 -15.14 23.39
CA LEU A 171 1.41 -16.28 22.62
C LEU A 171 2.80 -16.73 23.09
N ALA A 172 3.09 -18.01 22.90
CA ALA A 172 4.40 -18.56 23.21
C ALA A 172 5.39 -18.23 22.08
N ILE A 173 6.60 -17.84 22.47
CA ILE A 173 7.73 -17.71 21.55
C ILE A 173 8.33 -19.10 21.35
N GLU A 174 8.40 -19.54 20.10
CA GLU A 174 8.95 -20.84 19.69
C GLU A 174 10.47 -20.77 19.51
N GLU A 175 10.98 -19.64 19.01
CA GLU A 175 12.39 -19.47 18.69
C GLU A 175 12.78 -17.99 18.75
N ALA A 176 14.02 -17.71 19.18
CA ALA A 176 14.61 -16.38 19.13
C ALA A 176 16.01 -16.45 18.51
N VAL A 177 16.27 -15.62 17.50
CA VAL A 177 17.53 -15.62 16.73
C VAL A 177 18.09 -14.20 16.70
N ASP A 178 19.37 -14.05 17.05
CA ASP A 178 20.06 -12.77 16.93
C ASP A 178 20.47 -12.51 15.47
N SER A 179 20.28 -11.28 15.00
CA SER A 179 20.71 -10.85 13.68
C SER A 179 21.37 -9.46 13.74
N PRO A 180 22.17 -9.08 12.73
CA PRO A 180 22.74 -7.74 12.64
C PRO A 180 21.71 -6.61 12.62
N GLN A 181 20.46 -6.93 12.27
CA GLN A 181 19.34 -5.99 12.16
C GLN A 181 18.45 -6.03 13.42
N GLY A 182 18.91 -6.63 14.52
CA GLY A 182 18.14 -6.83 15.75
C GLY A 182 17.65 -8.26 15.94
N ARG A 183 17.09 -8.54 17.11
CA ARG A 183 16.67 -9.89 17.51
C ARG A 183 15.34 -10.26 16.86
N VAL A 184 15.22 -11.48 16.39
CA VAL A 184 14.02 -11.98 15.70
C VAL A 184 13.35 -13.04 16.55
N TYR A 185 12.06 -12.86 16.82
CA TYR A 185 11.24 -13.80 17.59
C TYR A 185 10.22 -14.48 16.68
N PHE A 186 10.14 -15.80 16.74
CA PHE A 186 9.19 -16.62 16.00
C PHE A 186 8.14 -17.21 16.93
N PHE A 187 6.90 -17.28 16.47
CA PHE A 187 5.76 -17.82 17.22
C PHE A 187 4.70 -18.35 16.26
N LEU A 188 3.76 -19.14 16.78
CA LEU A 188 2.60 -19.63 16.03
C LEU A 188 1.36 -18.81 16.41
N ASP A 189 0.53 -18.50 15.42
CA ASP A 189 -0.81 -17.96 15.69
C ASP A 189 -1.83 -19.08 16.01
N HIS A 190 -3.10 -18.69 16.16
CA HIS A 190 -4.19 -19.60 16.52
C HIS A 190 -4.51 -20.65 15.45
N GLU A 191 -4.03 -20.49 14.21
CA GLU A 191 -4.21 -21.45 13.12
C GLU A 191 -2.92 -22.24 12.83
N GLY A 192 -1.86 -22.04 13.63
CA GLY A 192 -0.57 -22.68 13.45
C GLY A 192 0.26 -22.08 12.32
N VAL A 193 -0.06 -20.87 11.85
CA VAL A 193 0.79 -20.13 10.92
C VAL A 193 1.97 -19.57 11.72
N ARG A 194 3.18 -19.74 11.18
CA ARG A 194 4.39 -19.21 11.81
C ARG A 194 4.61 -17.76 11.43
N TRP A 195 4.72 -16.89 12.43
CA TRP A 195 5.02 -15.48 12.30
C TRP A 195 6.42 -15.19 12.82
N HIS A 196 6.97 -14.04 12.43
CA HIS A 196 8.13 -13.47 13.12
C HIS A 196 8.04 -11.96 13.30
N ILE A 197 8.53 -11.47 14.44
CA ILE A 197 8.73 -10.05 14.70
C ILE A 197 10.22 -9.80 14.85
N LYS A 198 10.74 -8.87 14.04
CA LYS A 198 12.10 -8.36 14.19
C LYS A 198 12.06 -7.15 15.13
N ASP A 199 12.85 -7.21 16.20
CA ASP A 199 12.94 -6.17 17.22
C ASP A 199 14.03 -5.15 16.84
N PHE A 200 13.65 -3.87 16.81
CA PHE A 200 14.55 -2.75 16.55
C PHE A 200 14.66 -2.04 17.88
N ALA A 201 15.80 -2.25 18.53
CA ALA A 201 16.18 -1.50 19.72
C ALA A 201 16.20 0.01 19.46
#